data_AF-A0ABD7FRG9-F1
#
_entry.id   AF-A0ABD7FRG9-F1
#
_cell.length_a   1.000
_cell.length_b   1.000
_cell.length_c   1.000
_cell.angle_alpha   90.00
_cell.angle_beta   90.00
_cell.angle_gamma   90.00
#
_symmetry.space_group_name_H-M   'P 1'
#
loop_
_entity.id
_entity.type
_entity.pdbx_description
1 polymer ?
#
loop_
_entity_poly.entity_id
_entity_poly.type
_entity_poly.pdbx_seq_one_letter_code
_entity_poly.pdbx_strand_id
1 'polypeptide(L)'
;MTLIAAWVRHHNKAKELYVASDSRLNGGQTWDIGTKVLDLGRGDAVIAFAGRTANAYPLMLQLQTAVKMHTKLRTRAYDLT
;
A
#
# COMPACT_ATOMS: atom_id res chain seq x y z
N MET A 1 17.63 3.03 -1.84
CA MET A 1 16.96 1.75 -2.13
C MET A 1 15.77 1.62 -1.20
N THR A 2 14.69 1.03 -1.68
CA THR A 2 13.45 0.84 -0.92
C THR A 2 13.28 -0.64 -0.62
N LEU A 3 12.92 -0.96 0.62
CA LEU A 3 12.61 -2.30 1.08
C LEU A 3 11.16 -2.36 1.55
N ILE A 4 10.47 -3.42 1.15
CA ILE A 4 9.12 -3.74 1.62
C ILE A 4 9.13 -5.19 2.09
N ALA A 5 8.53 -5.42 3.25
CA ALA A 5 8.19 -6.74 3.75
C ALA A 5 6.67 -6.83 3.94
N ALA A 6 6.09 -7.94 3.51
CA ALA A 6 4.69 -8.25 3.75
C ALA A 6 4.56 -9.70 4.17
N TRP A 7 3.76 -9.97 5.20
CA TRP A 7 3.48 -11.31 5.65
C TRP A 7 2.10 -11.38 6.29
N VAL A 8 1.49 -12.57 6.26
CA VAL A 8 0.25 -12.85 6.97
C VAL A 8 0.61 -13.62 8.24
N ARG A 9 0.32 -13.03 9.40
CA ARG A 9 0.44 -13.71 10.69
C ARG A 9 -0.87 -14.43 10.99
N HIS A 10 -0.75 -15.67 11.45
CA HIS A 10 -1.86 -16.46 11.94
C HIS A 10 -1.83 -16.45 13.47
N HIS A 11 -2.92 -16.04 14.12
CA HIS A 11 -3.04 -16.04 15.58
C HIS A 11 -4.43 -16.52 16.00
N ASN A 12 -4.50 -17.73 16.57
CA ASN A 12 -5.76 -18.43 16.88
C ASN A 12 -6.69 -18.52 15.65
N LYS A 13 -7.83 -17.83 15.71
CA LYS A 13 -8.83 -17.75 14.62
C LYS A 13 -8.66 -16.52 13.73
N ALA A 14 -7.70 -15.64 14.03
CA ALA A 14 -7.46 -14.41 13.28
C ALA A 14 -6.31 -14.56 12.28
N LYS A 15 -6.43 -13.85 11.15
CA LYS A 15 -5.36 -13.63 10.17
C LYS A 15 -5.09 -12.14 10.11
N GLU A 16 -3.83 -11.75 10.28
CA GLU A 16 -3.39 -10.37 10.32
C GLU A 16 -2.41 -10.13 9.17
N LEU A 17 -2.71 -9.15 8.31
CA LEU A 17 -1.79 -8.73 7.28
C LEU A 17 -0.85 -7.66 7.85
N TYR A 18 0.44 -7.94 7.85
CA TYR A 18 1.49 -6.99 8.19
C TYR A 18 2.18 -6.54 6.91
N VAL A 19 2.32 -5.23 6.75
CA VAL A 19 3.09 -4.60 5.67
C VAL A 19 3.97 -3.53 6.28
N ALA A 20 5.27 -3.62 6.03
CA ALA A 20 6.26 -2.69 6.54
C ALA A 20 7.19 -2.24 5.41
N SER A 21 7.65 -0.98 5.49
CA SER A 21 8.68 -0.44 4.62
C SER A 21 9.82 0.14 5.43
N ASP A 22 11.01 0.22 4.84
CA ASP A 22 12.08 1.04 5.41
C ASP A 22 11.64 2.52 5.49
N SER A 23 12.26 3.32 6.36
CA SER A 23 11.83 4.70 6.61
C SER A 23 12.28 5.69 5.53
N ARG A 24 13.36 5.40 4.79
CA ARG A 24 14.04 6.38 3.94
C ARG A 24 13.54 6.37 2.51
N LEU A 25 13.06 7.51 2.02
CA LEU A 25 12.76 7.73 0.61
C LEU A 25 13.91 8.47 -0.05
N ASN A 26 14.35 8.00 -1.22
CA ASN A 26 15.39 8.66 -2.00
C ASN A 26 14.98 8.74 -3.47
N GLY A 27 15.21 9.89 -4.09
CA GLY A 27 14.90 10.14 -5.51
C GLY A 27 15.39 11.50 -5.97
N GLY A 28 16.69 11.75 -5.86
CA GLY A 28 17.32 13.07 -6.11
C GLY A 28 17.46 13.92 -4.84
N GLN A 29 16.56 13.70 -3.87
CA GLN A 29 16.69 14.15 -2.49
C GLN A 29 16.43 12.99 -1.54
N THR A 30 16.85 13.12 -0.28
CA THR A 30 16.64 12.10 0.76
C THR A 30 15.65 12.61 1.79
N TRP A 31 14.70 11.76 2.16
CA TRP A 31 13.68 12.04 3.16
C TRP A 31 13.60 10.83 4.12
N ASP A 32 13.98 11.02 5.38
CA ASP A 32 14.18 9.90 6.33
C ASP A 32 12.88 9.32 6.93
N ILE A 33 11.78 10.06 6.84
CA ILE A 33 10.41 9.67 7.27
C ILE A 33 9.45 9.65 6.07
N GLY A 34 9.83 8.93 5.01
CA GLY A 34 9.06 8.86 3.77
C GLY A 34 8.05 7.72 3.79
N THR A 35 6.76 8.02 3.76
CA THR A 35 5.69 7.02 3.72
C THR A 35 5.67 6.28 2.38
N LYS A 36 5.72 4.94 2.44
CA LYS A 36 5.68 4.07 1.26
C LYS A 36 4.60 3.00 1.30
N VAL A 37 3.77 3.03 2.34
CA VAL A 37 2.62 2.15 2.54
C VAL A 37 1.40 3.05 2.69
N LEU A 38 0.37 2.83 1.87
CA LEU A 38 -0.89 3.58 1.91
C LEU A 38 -2.07 2.64 2.05
N ASP A 39 -3.06 3.03 2.84
CA ASP A 39 -4.37 2.38 2.87
C ASP A 39 -5.10 2.59 1.53
N LEU A 40 -5.66 1.55 0.93
CA LEU A 40 -6.46 1.69 -0.29
C LEU A 40 -7.86 2.27 -0.03
N GLY A 41 -8.28 2.40 1.24
CA GLY A 41 -9.57 2.98 1.63
C GLY A 41 -10.73 1.99 1.58
N ARG A 42 -10.44 0.68 1.52
CA ARG A 42 -11.42 -0.42 1.65
C ARG A 42 -11.38 -1.13 3.02
N GLY A 43 -10.42 -0.77 3.88
CA GLY A 43 -10.30 -1.28 5.25
C GLY A 43 -9.61 -2.64 5.39
N ASP A 44 -9.31 -3.32 4.29
CA ASP A 44 -8.72 -4.66 4.27
C ASP A 44 -7.57 -4.83 3.27
N ALA A 45 -7.16 -3.76 2.61
CA ALA A 45 -6.07 -3.80 1.64
C ALA A 45 -5.23 -2.52 1.72
N VAL A 46 -3.93 -2.69 1.55
CA VAL A 46 -2.95 -1.62 1.47
C VAL A 46 -2.15 -1.76 0.18
N ILE A 47 -1.54 -0.67 -0.26
CA ILE A 47 -0.56 -0.68 -1.35
C ILE A 47 0.77 -0.15 -0.83
N ALA A 48 1.86 -0.77 -1.26
CA ALA A 48 3.21 -0.30 -1.00
C ALA A 48 4.03 -0.37 -2.28
N PHE A 49 5.06 0.47 -2.39
CA PHE A 49 5.92 0.51 -3.58
C PHE A 49 7.41 0.36 -3.29
N ALA A 50 8.10 -0.43 -4.11
CA ALA A 50 9.56 -0.47 -4.17
C ALA A 50 9.96 -0.17 -5.62
N GLY A 51 10.68 0.93 -5.84
CA GLY A 51 11.07 1.37 -7.18
C GLY A 51 11.35 2.86 -7.26
N ARG A 52 11.32 3.40 -8.48
CA ARG A 52 11.52 4.84 -8.72
C ARG A 52 10.34 5.64 -8.18
N THR A 53 10.57 6.42 -7.11
CA THR A 53 9.59 7.29 -6.46
C THR A 53 8.82 8.16 -7.45
N ALA A 54 9.51 8.78 -8.40
CA ALA A 54 8.92 9.67 -9.41
C ALA A 54 7.82 9.01 -10.26
N ASN A 55 7.85 7.68 -10.40
CA ASN A 55 6.85 6.93 -11.16
C ASN A 55 5.87 6.23 -10.23
N ALA A 56 6.39 5.50 -9.24
CA ALA A 56 5.59 4.61 -8.40
C ALA A 56 4.66 5.38 -7.45
N TYR A 57 5.12 6.51 -6.90
CA TYR A 57 4.34 7.27 -5.92
C TYR A 57 3.10 7.93 -6.54
N PRO A 58 3.18 8.64 -7.69
CA PRO A 58 2.00 9.16 -8.36
C PRO A 58 1.00 8.07 -8.77
N LEU A 59 1.48 6.93 -9.27
CA LEU A 59 0.62 5.80 -9.64
C LEU A 59 -0.11 5.22 -8.43
N MET A 60 0.59 5.09 -7.30
CA MET A 60 0.00 4.62 -6.05
C MET A 60 -1.11 5.57 -5.54
N LEU A 61 -0.89 6.89 -5.61
CA LEU A 61 -1.90 7.89 -5.27
C LEU A 61 -3.11 7.87 -6.22
N GLN A 62 -2.86 7.71 -7.52
CA GLN A 62 -3.91 7.61 -8.52
C GLN A 62 -4.78 6.37 -8.28
N LEU A 63 -4.16 5.21 -7.98
CA LEU A 63 -4.89 4.00 -7.65
C LEU A 63 -5.72 4.17 -6.38
N GLN A 64 -5.15 4.73 -5.32
CA GLN A 64 -5.88 4.98 -4.08
C GLN A 64 -7.11 5.87 -4.33
N THR A 65 -6.94 6.93 -5.12
CA THR A 65 -8.05 7.81 -5.51
C THR A 65 -9.11 7.05 -6.30
N ALA A 66 -8.72 6.22 -7.27
CA ALA A 66 -9.64 5.43 -8.07
C ALA A 66 -10.48 4.46 -7.21
N VAL A 67 -9.86 3.78 -6.24
CA VAL A 67 -10.56 2.89 -5.29
C VAL A 67 -11.54 3.68 -4.42
N LYS A 68 -11.13 4.83 -3.88
CA LYS A 68 -11.98 5.68 -3.04
C LYS A 68 -13.18 6.26 -3.78
N MET A 69 -13.00 6.64 -5.05
CA MET A 69 -14.05 7.24 -5.87
C MET A 69 -15.02 6.21 -6.46
N HIS A 70 -14.63 4.95 -6.57
CA HIS A 70 -15.47 3.91 -7.16
C HIS A 70 -16.01 2.95 -6.09
N THR A 71 -17.26 3.19 -5.67
CA THR A 71 -17.92 2.45 -4.59
C THR A 71 -17.83 0.93 -4.73
N LYS A 72 -17.96 0.39 -5.95
CA LYS A 72 -17.92 -1.06 -6.18
C LYS A 72 -16.56 -1.69 -5.84
N LEU A 73 -15.45 -0.98 -6.08
CA LEU A 73 -14.11 -1.42 -5.68
C LEU A 73 -13.93 -1.36 -4.15
N ARG A 74 -14.54 -0.35 -3.51
CA ARG A 74 -14.53 -0.23 -2.05
C ARG A 74 -15.38 -1.29 -1.35
N THR A 75 -16.53 -1.65 -1.91
CA THR A 75 -17.47 -2.63 -1.33
C THR A 75 -17.21 -4.08 -1.74
N ARG A 76 -16.08 -4.36 -2.42
CA ARG A 76 -15.73 -5.72 -2.89
C ARG A 76 -16.75 -6.35 -3.83
N ALA A 77 -17.51 -5.54 -4.57
CA ALA A 77 -18.53 -6.04 -5.48
C ALA A 77 -17.96 -6.85 -6.67
N TYR A 78 -16.64 -6.79 -6.87
CA TYR A 78 -15.90 -7.48 -7.93
C TYR A 78 -14.96 -8.56 -7.39
N ASP A 79 -14.95 -8.85 -6.09
CA ASP A 79 -14.11 -9.94 -5.56
C ASP A 79 -14.64 -11.29 -6.08
N LEU A 80 -13.75 -12.14 -6.58
CA LEU A 80 -14.06 -13.49 -7.04
C LEU A 80 -14.12 -14.44 -5.83
N THR A 81 -15.22 -15.18 -5.68
CA THR A 81 -15.44 -16.20 -4.63
C THR A 81 -15.16 -17.61 -5.13
#